data_AF-A0A1I8AV12-F1
#
_entry.id   AF-A0A1I8AV12-F1
#
_cell.length_a   1.000
_cell.length_b   1.000
_cell.length_c   1.000
_cell.angle_alpha   90.00
_cell.angle_beta   90.00
_cell.angle_gamma   90.00
#
_symmetry.space_group_name_H-M   'P 1'
#
loop_
_entity.id
_entity.type
_entity.pdbx_description
1 polymer ?
#
loop_
_entity_poly.entity_id
_entity_poly.type
_entity_poly.pdbx_seq_one_letter_code
_entity_poly.pdbx_strand_id
1 'polypeptide(L)'
;MGRRLIWDSDSGPKNSLEWAPPLRIIAIITLFASTLDLMADFLLCSRIAQYLHNFQSEVAVWAAYGYFIFTAISVMVYVLEMTDVCLTLKNDVEDVFFARLAKSMVLAAEEVPLPGFLHILFTHEPRLSLANPVYIGSWIKLIALTWGIVKFTKLRFFWPCLPLNPKHDTRENVRRCFTLTFYRMAMIIVNLCHFFAIFLVVQNLIAASKGGKPIPEKSRL
;
A
#
# COMPACT_ATOMS: atom_id res chain seq x y z
N MET A 1 -4.44 2.14 -57.73
CA MET A 1 -5.07 2.95 -56.66
C MET A 1 -4.58 2.43 -55.31
N GLY A 2 -3.53 3.03 -54.76
CA GLY A 2 -2.95 2.63 -53.48
C GLY A 2 -3.81 3.12 -52.32
N ARG A 3 -4.34 2.20 -51.51
CA ARG A 3 -4.94 2.56 -50.22
C ARG A 3 -3.81 2.91 -49.26
N ARG A 4 -3.69 4.19 -48.97
CA ARG A 4 -2.86 4.72 -47.89
C ARG A 4 -3.44 4.18 -46.57
N LEU A 5 -2.70 3.30 -45.90
CA LEU A 5 -2.97 2.97 -44.50
C LEU A 5 -2.65 4.23 -43.69
N ILE A 6 -3.68 5.01 -43.38
CA ILE A 6 -3.61 6.03 -42.35
C ILE A 6 -3.52 5.25 -41.05
N TRP A 7 -2.33 5.20 -40.45
CA TRP A 7 -2.19 4.87 -39.05
C TRP A 7 -2.84 6.00 -38.29
N ASP A 8 -4.12 5.83 -37.97
CA ASP A 8 -4.87 6.70 -37.09
C ASP A 8 -4.26 6.52 -35.69
N SER A 9 -3.18 7.25 -35.42
CA SER A 9 -2.39 7.18 -34.19
C SER A 9 -3.06 7.82 -32.99
N ASP A 10 -4.39 8.06 -33.03
CA ASP A 10 -5.11 8.82 -32.01
C ASP A 10 -6.50 8.25 -31.61
N SER A 11 -6.87 7.03 -32.05
CA SER A 11 -8.19 6.43 -31.74
C SER A 11 -8.14 5.18 -30.85
N GLY A 12 -7.11 5.04 -30.00
CA GLY A 12 -7.13 4.13 -28.86
C GLY A 12 -7.94 4.72 -27.67
N PRO A 13 -8.46 3.91 -26.74
CA PRO A 13 -9.03 4.44 -25.50
C PRO A 13 -7.94 5.26 -24.83
N LYS A 14 -8.11 6.59 -24.74
CA LYS A 14 -7.15 7.47 -24.09
C LYS A 14 -6.84 6.91 -22.70
N ASN A 15 -5.64 6.38 -22.51
CA ASN A 15 -5.11 5.93 -21.21
C ASN A 15 -4.85 7.11 -20.26
N SER A 16 -5.15 8.33 -20.69
CA SER A 16 -5.17 9.54 -19.87
C SER A 16 -6.57 9.73 -19.27
N LEU A 17 -6.66 9.67 -17.93
CA LEU A 17 -7.90 9.97 -17.22
C LEU A 17 -8.01 11.49 -17.00
N GLU A 18 -8.60 12.22 -17.95
CA GLU A 18 -8.98 13.63 -17.74
C GLU A 18 -10.22 13.68 -16.85
N TRP A 19 -10.07 14.08 -15.58
CA TRP A 19 -11.18 14.37 -14.68
C TRP A 19 -10.92 15.63 -13.81
N ALA A 20 -11.94 16.48 -13.70
CA ALA A 20 -12.08 17.57 -12.72
C ALA A 20 -12.89 17.08 -11.50
N PRO A 21 -12.74 17.55 -10.23
CA PRO A 21 -11.70 18.34 -9.51
C PRO A 21 -11.08 17.56 -8.29
N PRO A 22 -10.26 18.17 -7.37
CA PRO A 22 -8.93 18.72 -7.55
C PRO A 22 -7.85 17.61 -7.45
N LEU A 23 -7.39 17.13 -8.60
CA LEU A 23 -6.35 16.09 -8.73
C LEU A 23 -5.09 16.45 -7.93
N ARG A 24 -4.75 17.74 -7.89
CA ARG A 24 -3.64 18.30 -7.12
C ARG A 24 -3.79 18.10 -5.62
N ILE A 25 -4.99 18.27 -5.06
CA ILE A 25 -5.21 18.06 -3.62
C ILE A 25 -5.03 16.58 -3.28
N ILE A 26 -5.59 15.69 -4.10
CA ILE A 26 -5.43 14.23 -3.89
C ILE A 26 -3.96 13.83 -3.99
N ALA A 27 -3.23 14.35 -4.99
CA ALA A 27 -1.80 14.11 -5.15
C ALA A 27 -0.98 14.62 -3.96
N ILE A 28 -1.26 15.84 -3.46
CA ILE A 28 -0.60 16.41 -2.28
C ILE A 28 -0.88 15.57 -1.03
N ILE A 29 -2.14 15.17 -0.78
CA ILE A 29 -2.46 14.35 0.39
C ILE A 29 -1.81 12.97 0.26
N THR A 30 -1.77 12.40 -0.93
CA THR A 30 -1.10 11.12 -1.19
C THR A 30 0.40 11.22 -0.89
N LEU A 31 1.03 12.34 -1.25
CA LEU A 31 2.43 12.62 -0.97
C LEU A 31 2.69 12.68 0.55
N PHE A 32 1.86 13.39 1.29
CA PHE A 32 1.97 13.44 2.75
C PHE A 32 1.73 12.06 3.39
N ALA A 33 0.73 11.32 2.92
CA ALA A 33 0.41 10.00 3.46
C ALA A 33 1.56 9.01 3.27
N SER A 34 2.13 8.91 2.07
CA SER A 34 3.26 8.00 1.80
C SER A 34 4.54 8.42 2.51
N THR A 35 4.77 9.72 2.69
CA THR A 35 5.91 10.22 3.48
C THR A 35 5.76 9.84 4.95
N LEU A 36 4.57 10.01 5.53
CA LEU A 36 4.30 9.64 6.92
C LEU A 36 4.38 8.13 7.14
N ASP A 37 3.93 7.33 6.17
CA ASP A 37 4.03 5.87 6.23
C ASP A 37 5.50 5.42 6.29
N LEU A 38 6.33 5.94 5.38
CA LEU A 38 7.77 5.66 5.38
C LEU A 38 8.45 6.11 6.68
N MET A 39 8.07 7.27 7.22
CA MET A 39 8.57 7.74 8.52
C MET A 39 8.18 6.80 9.66
N ALA A 40 6.96 6.26 9.66
CA ALA A 40 6.52 5.28 10.64
C ALA A 40 7.35 4.00 10.55
N ASP A 41 7.69 3.54 9.35
CA ASP A 41 8.57 2.39 9.15
C ASP A 41 9.97 2.61 9.68
N PHE A 42 10.57 3.77 9.41
CA PHE A 42 11.87 4.11 9.97
C PHE A 42 11.86 4.21 11.49
N LEU A 43 10.79 4.75 12.07
CA LEU A 43 10.62 4.81 13.53
C LEU A 43 10.58 3.40 14.12
N LEU A 44 9.83 2.49 13.50
CA LEU A 44 9.74 1.10 13.93
C LEU A 44 11.07 0.37 13.76
N CYS A 45 11.76 0.53 12.63
CA CYS A 45 13.10 0.00 12.41
C CYS A 45 14.08 0.48 13.49
N SER A 46 14.12 1.77 13.77
CA SER A 46 15.01 2.35 14.79
C SER A 46 14.79 1.71 16.17
N ARG A 47 13.52 1.49 16.54
CA ARG A 47 13.15 0.85 17.81
C ARG A 47 13.46 -0.64 17.84
N ILE A 48 13.18 -1.36 16.77
CA ILE A 48 13.52 -2.78 16.65
C ILE A 48 15.04 -2.95 16.75
N ALA A 49 15.83 -2.10 16.05
CA ALA A 49 17.29 -2.16 16.07
C ALA A 49 17.86 -1.94 17.48
N GLN A 50 17.29 -1.01 18.25
CA GLN A 50 17.71 -0.73 19.61
C GLN A 50 17.55 -1.96 20.53
N TYR A 51 16.51 -2.77 20.34
CA TYR A 51 16.18 -3.89 21.21
C TYR A 51 16.48 -5.27 20.61
N LEU A 52 17.03 -5.34 19.40
CA LEU A 52 17.27 -6.59 18.66
C LEU A 52 18.12 -7.59 19.46
N HIS A 53 19.12 -7.11 20.19
CA HIS A 53 20.02 -7.94 21.02
C HIS A 53 19.32 -8.60 22.22
N ASN A 54 18.13 -8.12 22.61
CA ASN A 54 17.36 -8.63 23.75
C ASN A 54 16.26 -9.62 23.34
N PHE A 55 16.16 -9.95 22.05
CA PHE A 55 15.23 -10.95 21.57
C PHE A 55 15.70 -12.36 21.95
N GLN A 56 14.79 -13.14 22.51
CA GLN A 56 14.94 -14.52 22.95
C GLN A 56 14.44 -15.53 21.90
N SER A 57 13.51 -15.13 21.03
CA SER A 57 12.92 -15.96 19.99
C SER A 57 13.65 -15.76 18.67
N GLU A 58 14.18 -16.85 18.11
CA GLU A 58 14.81 -16.84 16.79
C GLU A 58 13.84 -16.39 15.68
N VAL A 59 12.56 -16.74 15.80
CA VAL A 59 11.51 -16.34 14.85
C VAL A 59 11.32 -14.81 14.88
N ALA A 60 11.36 -14.19 16.06
CA ALA A 60 11.24 -12.73 16.20
C ALA A 60 12.47 -12.01 15.62
N VAL A 61 13.66 -12.60 15.76
CA VAL A 61 14.91 -12.08 15.16
C VAL A 61 14.84 -12.14 13.63
N TRP A 62 14.43 -13.26 13.06
CA TRP A 62 14.24 -13.37 11.60
C TRP A 62 13.16 -12.42 11.08
N ALA A 63 12.05 -12.26 11.82
CA ALA A 63 11.02 -11.29 11.48
C ALA A 63 11.54 -9.85 11.52
N ALA A 64 12.40 -9.50 12.48
CA ALA A 64 13.06 -8.19 12.54
C ALA A 64 13.99 -7.94 11.34
N TYR A 65 14.80 -8.93 10.95
CA TYR A 65 15.64 -8.83 9.74
C TYR A 65 14.80 -8.70 8.47
N GLY A 66 13.71 -9.47 8.37
CA GLY A 66 12.73 -9.32 7.30
C GLY A 66 12.17 -7.91 7.25
N TYR A 67 11.77 -7.36 8.41
CA TYR A 67 11.28 -5.98 8.51
C TYR A 67 12.32 -4.98 7.99
N PHE A 68 13.59 -5.07 8.39
CA PHE A 68 14.64 -4.17 7.89
C PHE A 68 14.83 -4.22 6.37
N ILE A 69 14.83 -5.43 5.79
CA ILE A 69 14.97 -5.61 4.33
C ILE A 69 13.78 -4.99 3.61
N PHE A 70 12.57 -5.26 4.08
CA PHE A 70 11.37 -4.72 3.45
C PHE A 70 11.22 -3.22 3.64
N THR A 71 11.75 -2.64 4.73
CA THR A 71 11.86 -1.18 4.87
C THR A 71 12.86 -0.58 3.88
N ALA A 72 13.96 -1.27 3.55
CA ALA A 72 14.84 -0.81 2.48
C ALA A 72 14.16 -0.86 1.11
N ILE A 73 13.35 -1.91 0.86
CA ILE A 73 12.54 -2.02 -0.36
C ILE A 73 11.46 -0.93 -0.39
N SER A 74 10.83 -0.60 0.74
CA SER A 74 9.80 0.45 0.79
C SER A 74 10.35 1.82 0.44
N VAL A 75 11.62 2.13 0.73
CA VAL A 75 12.29 3.36 0.25
C VAL A 75 12.30 3.42 -1.28
N MET A 76 12.63 2.31 -1.96
CA MET A 76 12.62 2.26 -3.43
C MET A 76 11.20 2.45 -3.97
N VAL A 77 10.23 1.79 -3.35
CA VAL A 77 8.83 1.85 -3.77
C VAL A 77 8.24 3.24 -3.54
N TYR A 78 8.60 3.89 -2.44
CA TYR A 78 8.30 5.28 -2.15
C TYR A 78 8.83 6.22 -3.23
N VAL A 79 10.07 6.05 -3.72
CA VAL A 79 10.61 6.88 -4.82
C VAL A 79 9.77 6.71 -6.09
N LEU A 80 9.32 5.49 -6.39
CA LEU A 80 8.48 5.21 -7.55
C LEU A 80 7.08 5.82 -7.41
N GLU A 81 6.45 5.72 -6.24
CA GLU A 81 5.19 6.40 -5.96
C GLU A 81 5.33 7.93 -6.00
N MET A 82 6.42 8.48 -5.47
CA MET A 82 6.70 9.92 -5.52
C MET A 82 6.90 10.42 -6.94
N THR A 83 7.58 9.64 -7.77
CA THR A 83 7.80 9.99 -9.18
C THR A 83 6.46 10.03 -9.93
N ASP A 84 5.60 9.04 -9.72
CA ASP A 84 4.25 8.98 -10.29
C ASP A 84 3.39 10.19 -9.88
N VAL A 85 3.38 10.52 -8.59
CA VAL A 85 2.65 11.67 -8.05
C VAL A 85 3.20 13.00 -8.59
N CYS A 86 4.52 13.16 -8.65
CA CYS A 86 5.16 14.38 -9.17
C CYS A 86 4.89 14.57 -10.67
N LEU A 87 4.94 13.49 -11.46
CA LEU A 87 4.62 13.53 -12.88
C LEU A 87 3.15 13.88 -13.10
N THR A 88 2.26 13.33 -12.28
CA THR A 88 0.84 13.66 -12.28
C THR A 88 0.60 15.13 -11.96
N LEU A 89 1.32 15.70 -10.99
CA LEU A 89 1.23 17.13 -10.64
C LEU A 89 1.80 18.04 -11.73
N LYS A 90 2.88 17.61 -12.41
CA LYS A 90 3.54 18.40 -13.46
C LYS A 90 2.74 18.44 -14.75
N ASN A 91 2.19 17.30 -15.15
CA ASN A 91 1.55 17.14 -16.46
C ASN A 91 0.02 17.27 -16.39
N ASP A 92 -0.56 17.40 -15.18
CA ASP A 92 -2.01 17.38 -14.91
C ASP A 92 -2.74 16.14 -15.51
N VAL A 93 -1.97 15.11 -15.87
CA VAL A 93 -2.43 13.85 -16.46
C VAL A 93 -1.73 12.70 -15.74
N GLU A 94 -2.50 11.70 -15.33
CA GLU A 94 -2.02 10.48 -14.67
C GLU A 94 -2.05 9.33 -15.67
N ASP A 95 -0.91 8.65 -15.85
CA ASP A 95 -0.88 7.40 -16.61
C ASP A 95 -1.45 6.29 -15.74
N VAL A 96 -2.64 5.81 -16.11
CA VAL A 96 -3.37 4.79 -15.36
C VAL A 96 -2.56 3.50 -15.22
N PHE A 97 -1.69 3.15 -16.17
CA PHE A 97 -0.86 1.94 -16.06
C PHE A 97 0.21 2.10 -14.98
N PHE A 98 0.98 3.21 -15.02
CA PHE A 98 2.03 3.47 -14.03
C PHE A 98 1.47 3.68 -12.63
N ALA A 99 0.37 4.41 -12.48
CA ALA A 99 -0.28 4.62 -11.19
C ALA A 99 -0.76 3.29 -10.56
N ARG A 100 -1.29 2.38 -11.39
CA ARG A 100 -1.70 1.04 -10.93
C ARG A 100 -0.51 0.15 -10.59
N LEU A 101 0.56 0.21 -11.38
CA LEU A 101 1.80 -0.54 -11.12
C LEU A 101 2.43 -0.10 -9.80
N ALA A 102 2.62 1.22 -9.63
CA ALA A 102 3.16 1.81 -8.41
C ALA A 102 2.34 1.37 -7.18
N LYS A 103 1.01 1.49 -7.24
CA LYS A 103 0.15 1.10 -6.11
C LYS A 103 0.17 -0.40 -5.81
N SER A 104 0.20 -1.25 -6.84
CA SER A 104 0.28 -2.71 -6.67
C SER A 104 1.60 -3.12 -6.04
N MET A 105 2.68 -2.42 -6.38
CA MET A 105 4.00 -2.65 -5.82
C MET A 105 4.12 -2.15 -4.37
N VAL A 106 3.55 -0.99 -4.03
CA VAL A 106 3.36 -0.54 -2.63
C VAL A 106 2.63 -1.62 -1.84
N LEU A 107 1.55 -2.16 -2.38
CA LEU A 107 0.80 -3.18 -1.67
C LEU A 107 1.62 -4.46 -1.42
N ALA A 108 2.28 -4.96 -2.46
CA ALA A 108 2.99 -6.24 -2.42
C ALA A 108 4.31 -6.18 -1.62
N ALA A 109 5.00 -5.05 -1.67
CA ALA A 109 6.32 -4.89 -1.07
C ALA A 109 6.30 -4.16 0.29
N GLU A 110 5.25 -3.41 0.62
CA GLU A 110 5.23 -2.60 1.82
C GLU A 110 4.02 -2.91 2.71
N GLU A 111 2.81 -2.72 2.17
CA GLU A 111 1.57 -2.76 2.96
C GLU A 111 1.22 -4.17 3.49
N VAL A 112 1.58 -5.24 2.79
CA VAL A 112 1.37 -6.62 3.28
C VAL A 112 2.57 -7.14 4.09
N PRO A 113 3.82 -7.05 3.61
CA PRO A 113 4.95 -7.66 4.30
C PRO A 113 5.27 -6.99 5.64
N LEU A 114 5.29 -5.66 5.71
CA LEU A 114 5.74 -4.95 6.92
C LEU A 114 4.77 -5.17 8.11
N PRO A 115 3.44 -5.00 7.96
CA PRO A 115 2.52 -5.38 9.02
C PRO A 115 2.55 -6.86 9.36
N GLY A 116 2.82 -7.74 8.38
CA GLY A 116 2.96 -9.18 8.59
C GLY A 116 4.17 -9.53 9.47
N PHE A 117 5.35 -9.00 9.15
CA PHE A 117 6.55 -9.18 9.98
C PHE A 117 6.38 -8.58 11.37
N LEU A 118 5.77 -7.39 11.45
CA LEU A 118 5.48 -6.75 12.74
C LEU A 118 4.54 -7.59 13.59
N HIS A 119 3.53 -8.22 12.97
CA HIS A 119 2.59 -9.10 13.65
C HIS A 119 3.30 -10.34 14.20
N ILE A 120 4.12 -11.00 13.38
CA ILE A 120 4.90 -12.18 13.79
C ILE A 120 5.84 -11.81 14.94
N LEU A 121 6.56 -10.70 14.81
CA LEU A 121 7.49 -10.20 15.83
C LEU A 121 6.76 -9.93 17.15
N PHE A 122 5.64 -9.22 17.13
CA PHE A 122 4.90 -8.86 18.34
C PHE A 122 4.17 -10.05 18.97
N THR A 123 3.81 -11.07 18.17
CA THR A 123 3.17 -12.30 18.65
C THR A 123 4.16 -13.20 19.39
N HIS A 124 5.40 -13.31 18.87
CA HIS A 124 6.44 -14.13 19.48
C HIS A 124 7.16 -13.39 20.61
N GLU A 125 7.27 -12.06 20.51
CA GLU A 125 7.90 -11.21 21.52
C GLU A 125 7.13 -9.92 21.77
N PRO A 126 6.06 -9.98 22.56
CA PRO A 126 5.37 -8.78 23.00
C PRO A 126 6.27 -8.04 23.99
N ARG A 127 6.87 -6.92 23.58
CA ARG A 127 7.73 -6.08 24.44
C ARG A 127 7.06 -4.74 24.72
N LEU A 128 7.02 -4.33 26.00
CA LEU A 128 6.41 -3.06 26.40
C LEU A 128 7.09 -1.84 25.73
N SER A 129 8.40 -1.89 25.53
CA SER A 129 9.17 -0.82 24.88
C SER A 129 8.85 -0.65 23.39
N LEU A 130 8.41 -1.72 22.72
CA LEU A 130 7.97 -1.70 21.32
C LEU A 130 6.49 -1.36 21.20
N ALA A 131 5.67 -1.59 22.23
CA ALA A 131 4.23 -1.38 22.19
C ALA A 131 3.83 0.05 21.80
N ASN A 132 4.44 1.08 22.40
CA ASN A 132 4.13 2.47 22.07
C ASN A 132 4.51 2.86 20.63
N PRO A 133 5.75 2.60 20.17
CA PRO A 133 6.13 2.77 18.76
C PRO A 133 5.21 2.01 17.79
N VAL A 134 4.92 0.74 18.07
CA VAL A 134 4.04 -0.11 17.25
C VAL A 134 2.63 0.45 17.21
N TYR A 135 2.11 0.94 18.33
CA TYR A 135 0.79 1.55 18.40
C TYR A 135 0.70 2.81 17.53
N ILE A 136 1.66 3.73 17.65
CA ILE A 136 1.70 4.97 16.86
C ILE A 136 1.90 4.65 15.37
N GLY A 137 2.86 3.78 15.04
CA GLY A 137 3.14 3.38 13.67
C GLY A 137 1.95 2.68 13.00
N SER A 138 1.25 1.82 13.74
CA SER A 138 0.04 1.14 13.25
C SER A 138 -1.11 2.10 12.98
N TRP A 139 -1.28 3.16 13.77
CA TRP A 139 -2.27 4.22 13.49
C TRP A 139 -1.94 4.98 12.21
N ILE A 140 -0.68 5.36 12.02
CA ILE A 140 -0.23 6.06 10.80
C ILE A 140 -0.46 5.17 9.57
N LYS A 141 -0.07 3.90 9.66
CA LYS A 141 -0.32 2.90 8.62
C LYS A 141 -1.80 2.72 8.32
N LEU A 142 -2.66 2.68 9.34
CA LEU A 142 -4.11 2.55 9.13
C LEU A 142 -4.69 3.74 8.37
N ILE A 143 -4.23 4.95 8.65
CA ILE A 143 -4.65 6.16 7.93
C ILE A 143 -4.15 6.11 6.48
N ALA A 144 -2.88 5.74 6.25
CA ALA A 144 -2.30 5.59 4.91
C ALA A 144 -3.04 4.52 4.08
N LEU A 145 -3.35 3.36 4.68
CA LEU A 145 -4.13 2.30 4.04
C LEU A 145 -5.55 2.74 3.71
N THR A 146 -6.22 3.45 4.64
CA THR A 146 -7.57 3.98 4.39
C THR A 146 -7.56 4.97 3.22
N TRP A 147 -6.51 5.80 3.10
CA TRP A 147 -6.31 6.65 1.93
C TRP A 147 -6.06 5.84 0.65
N GLY A 148 -5.36 4.71 0.78
CA GLY A 148 -5.20 3.71 -0.28
C GLY A 148 -6.54 3.26 -0.88
N ILE A 149 -7.58 3.02 -0.07
CA ILE A 149 -8.94 2.68 -0.55
C ILE A 149 -9.51 3.79 -1.43
N VAL A 150 -9.32 5.06 -1.07
CA VAL A 150 -9.77 6.21 -1.88
C VAL A 150 -9.05 6.21 -3.24
N LYS A 151 -7.73 5.95 -3.26
CA LYS A 151 -6.93 5.82 -4.48
C LYS A 151 -7.35 4.61 -5.32
N PHE A 152 -7.67 3.46 -4.72
CA PHE A 152 -8.20 2.28 -5.42
C PHE A 152 -9.58 2.55 -6.05
N THR A 153 -10.44 3.29 -5.34
CA THR A 153 -11.73 3.72 -5.87
C THR A 153 -11.55 4.66 -7.07
N LYS A 154 -10.60 5.61 -6.99
CA LYS A 154 -10.21 6.51 -8.10
C LYS A 154 -9.66 5.74 -9.31
N LEU A 155 -8.77 4.77 -9.10
CA LEU A 155 -8.12 3.98 -10.16
C LEU A 155 -9.04 2.90 -10.78
N ARG A 156 -10.32 2.85 -10.36
CA ARG A 156 -11.33 1.86 -10.77
C ARG A 156 -10.91 0.42 -10.49
N PHE A 157 -10.27 0.18 -9.34
CA PHE A 157 -9.89 -1.16 -8.88
C PHE A 157 -11.05 -1.90 -8.19
N PHE A 158 -12.05 -1.17 -7.69
CA PHE A 158 -13.21 -1.77 -7.02
C PHE A 158 -14.12 -2.51 -8.02
N TRP A 159 -14.18 -3.83 -7.86
CA TRP A 159 -15.03 -4.76 -8.62
C TRP A 159 -16.51 -4.34 -8.72
N PRO A 160 -17.20 -3.86 -7.66
CA PRO A 160 -18.58 -3.39 -7.78
C PRO A 160 -18.71 -1.95 -8.31
N CYS A 161 -17.63 -1.17 -8.36
CA CYS A 161 -17.64 0.26 -8.75
C CYS A 161 -16.95 0.53 -10.09
N LEU A 162 -16.54 -0.51 -10.83
CA LEU A 162 -16.13 -0.35 -12.21
C LEU A 162 -17.34 0.17 -13.00
N PRO A 163 -17.16 1.28 -13.70
CA PRO A 163 -18.20 2.26 -13.95
C PRO A 163 -19.32 1.60 -14.75
N LEU A 164 -20.54 1.77 -14.23
CA LEU A 164 -21.69 1.98 -15.10
C LEU A 164 -21.28 3.07 -16.09
N ASN A 165 -20.77 2.69 -17.25
CA ASN A 165 -20.51 3.65 -18.30
C ASN A 165 -21.91 4.11 -18.73
N PRO A 166 -22.29 5.40 -18.55
CA PRO A 166 -23.62 5.87 -18.91
C PRO A 166 -23.88 5.73 -20.43
N LYS A 167 -22.82 5.47 -21.21
CA LYS A 167 -22.88 5.16 -22.65
C LYS A 167 -23.17 3.70 -22.97
N HIS A 168 -23.30 2.81 -21.99
CA HIS A 168 -23.49 1.37 -22.21
C HIS A 168 -24.77 0.88 -21.52
N ASP A 169 -25.50 0.00 -22.20
CA ASP A 169 -26.69 -0.63 -21.63
C ASP A 169 -26.36 -1.43 -20.36
N THR A 170 -27.30 -1.46 -19.42
CA THR A 170 -27.18 -2.18 -18.13
C THR A 170 -26.77 -3.63 -18.32
N ARG A 171 -27.27 -4.29 -19.37
CA ARG A 171 -26.94 -5.69 -19.71
C ARG A 171 -25.48 -5.86 -20.16
N GLU A 172 -24.92 -4.90 -20.87
CA GLU A 172 -23.52 -4.92 -21.29
C GLU A 172 -22.57 -4.59 -20.15
N ASN A 173 -22.95 -3.67 -19.26
CA ASN A 173 -22.23 -3.41 -18.02
C ASN A 173 -22.21 -4.65 -17.10
N VAL A 174 -23.34 -5.36 -16.97
CA VAL A 174 -23.42 -6.63 -16.22
C VAL A 174 -22.56 -7.72 -16.87
N ARG A 175 -22.65 -7.93 -18.19
CA ARG A 175 -21.81 -8.91 -18.89
C ARG A 175 -20.33 -8.61 -18.72
N ARG A 176 -19.92 -7.34 -18.84
CA ARG A 176 -18.53 -6.91 -18.64
C ARG A 176 -18.10 -7.06 -17.18
N CYS A 177 -19.01 -6.86 -16.23
CA CYS A 177 -18.78 -7.12 -14.81
C CYS A 177 -18.42 -8.60 -14.56
N PHE A 178 -19.13 -9.54 -15.20
CA PHE A 178 -18.93 -10.97 -15.00
C PHE A 178 -17.95 -11.66 -15.98
N THR A 179 -17.44 -10.98 -17.01
CA THR A 179 -16.31 -11.51 -17.80
C THR A 179 -15.02 -11.46 -16.98
N LEU A 180 -14.62 -12.63 -16.49
CA LEU A 180 -13.35 -12.87 -15.82
C LEU A 180 -12.19 -12.80 -16.82
N THR A 181 -11.51 -11.66 -16.87
CA THR A 181 -10.22 -11.50 -17.55
C THR A 181 -9.08 -11.66 -16.56
N PHE A 182 -7.89 -12.04 -17.03
CA PHE A 182 -6.69 -12.15 -16.18
C PHE A 182 -6.40 -10.84 -15.41
N TYR A 183 -6.55 -9.70 -16.09
CA TYR A 183 -6.44 -8.37 -15.49
C TYR A 183 -7.40 -8.17 -14.30
N ARG A 184 -8.65 -8.63 -14.44
CA ARG A 184 -9.67 -8.54 -13.39
C ARG A 184 -9.38 -9.46 -12.20
N MET A 185 -8.88 -10.67 -12.46
CA MET A 185 -8.42 -11.57 -11.40
C MET A 185 -7.27 -10.96 -10.59
N ALA A 186 -6.28 -10.37 -11.27
CA ALA A 186 -5.20 -9.65 -10.60
C ALA A 186 -5.75 -8.49 -9.74
N MET A 187 -6.73 -7.73 -10.22
CA MET A 187 -7.35 -6.67 -9.42
C MET A 187 -8.06 -7.17 -8.17
N ILE A 188 -8.77 -8.31 -8.26
CA ILE A 188 -9.42 -8.92 -7.09
C ILE A 188 -8.36 -9.35 -6.06
N ILE A 189 -7.28 -9.99 -6.49
CA ILE A 189 -6.19 -10.41 -5.60
C ILE A 189 -5.57 -9.20 -4.89
N VAL A 190 -5.26 -8.14 -5.62
CA VAL A 190 -4.73 -6.89 -5.05
C VAL A 190 -5.71 -6.29 -4.04
N ASN A 191 -7.01 -6.22 -4.34
CA ASN A 191 -7.98 -5.72 -3.36
C ASN A 191 -8.01 -6.59 -2.09
N LEU A 192 -7.96 -7.92 -2.23
CA LEU A 192 -7.92 -8.84 -1.09
C LEU A 192 -6.65 -8.64 -0.25
N CYS A 193 -5.49 -8.47 -0.90
CA CYS A 193 -4.24 -8.14 -0.24
C CYS A 193 -4.34 -6.82 0.55
N HIS A 194 -5.03 -5.82 0.02
CA HIS A 194 -5.21 -4.54 0.72
C HIS A 194 -6.12 -4.66 1.94
N PHE A 195 -7.23 -5.38 1.83
CA PHE A 195 -8.06 -5.68 3.00
C PHE A 195 -7.32 -6.52 4.04
N PHE A 196 -6.47 -7.45 3.58
CA PHE A 196 -5.64 -8.26 4.46
C PHE A 196 -4.57 -7.42 5.18
N ALA A 197 -3.94 -6.46 4.50
CA ALA A 197 -3.03 -5.50 5.12
C ALA A 197 -3.72 -4.69 6.23
N ILE A 198 -4.92 -4.16 5.96
CA ILE A 198 -5.73 -3.44 6.97
C ILE A 198 -6.02 -4.36 8.15
N PHE A 199 -6.42 -5.60 7.90
CA PHE A 199 -6.68 -6.57 8.96
C PHE A 199 -5.43 -6.81 9.84
N LEU A 200 -4.26 -7.00 9.24
CA LEU A 200 -3.00 -7.18 9.98
C LEU A 200 -2.66 -5.95 10.83
N VAL A 201 -2.82 -4.74 10.29
CA VAL A 201 -2.57 -3.50 11.03
C VAL A 201 -3.53 -3.37 12.22
N VAL A 202 -4.81 -3.69 12.05
CA VAL A 202 -5.79 -3.71 13.15
C VAL A 202 -5.41 -4.73 14.22
N GLN A 203 -4.96 -5.92 13.84
CA GLN A 203 -4.48 -6.92 14.79
C GLN A 203 -3.26 -6.42 15.57
N ASN A 204 -2.31 -5.78 14.89
CA ASN A 204 -1.14 -5.19 15.54
C ASN A 204 -1.52 -4.08 16.53
N LEU A 205 -2.53 -3.27 16.18
CA LEU A 205 -3.04 -2.22 17.05
C LEU A 205 -3.69 -2.79 18.33
N ILE A 206 -4.51 -3.84 18.19
CA ILE A 206 -5.14 -4.53 19.33
C ILE A 206 -4.09 -5.23 20.19
N ALA A 207 -3.07 -5.83 19.56
CA ALA A 207 -1.99 -6.48 20.31
C ALA A 207 -1.15 -5.46 21.08
N ALA A 208 -0.79 -4.34 20.46
CA ALA A 208 -0.02 -3.28 21.09
C ALA A 208 -0.79 -2.60 22.24
N SER A 209 -2.11 -2.42 22.12
CA SER A 209 -2.94 -1.78 23.15
C SER A 209 -3.07 -2.61 24.44
N LYS A 210 -2.90 -3.94 24.35
CA LYS A 210 -2.91 -4.84 25.51
C LYS A 210 -1.64 -4.75 26.37
N GLY A 211 -0.62 -4.03 25.91
CA GLY A 211 0.67 -3.89 26.59
C GLY A 211 1.54 -5.15 26.44
N GLY A 212 2.83 -4.95 26.12
CA GLY A 212 3.79 -6.05 26.02
C GLY A 212 4.32 -6.52 27.37
N LYS A 213 5.02 -7.67 27.38
CA LYS A 213 5.75 -8.13 28.56
C LYS A 213 6.98 -7.22 28.80
N PRO A 214 7.35 -6.97 30.07
CA PRO A 214 8.56 -6.21 30.38
C PRO A 214 9.81 -6.94 29.86
N ILE A 215 10.84 -6.17 29.51
CA ILE A 215 12.16 -6.71 29.18
C ILE A 215 12.80 -7.10 30.52
N PRO A 216 13.16 -8.37 30.77
CA PRO A 216 14.05 -8.68 31.87
C PRO A 216 15.39 -8.01 31.56
N GLU A 217 15.81 -7.06 32.39
CA GLU A 217 17.17 -6.51 32.30
C GLU A 217 18.14 -7.69 32.42
N LYS A 218 18.87 -7.98 31.35
CA LYS A 218 20.11 -8.73 31.49
C LYS A 218 21.03 -7.82 32.29
N SER A 219 21.28 -8.17 33.55
CA SER A 219 22.34 -7.58 34.34
C SER A 219 23.62 -7.64 33.50
N ARG A 220 24.15 -6.47 33.14
CA ARG A 220 25.52 -6.36 32.65
C ARG A 220 26.41 -6.85 33.80
N LEU A 221 26.82 -8.11 33.73
CA LEU A 221 27.95 -8.68 34.46
C LEU A 221 29.03 -8.96 33.42
#